data_AF-A0A953PMV1-F1
#
_entry.id   AF-A0A953PMV1-F1
#
_cell.length_a   1.000
_cell.length_b   1.000
_cell.length_c   1.000
_cell.angle_alpha   90.00
_cell.angle_beta   90.00
_cell.angle_gamma   90.00
#
_symmetry.space_group_name_H-M   'P 1'
#
loop_
_entity.id
_entity.type
_entity.pdbx_description
1 polymer ?
#
loop_
_entity_poly.entity_id
_entity_poly.type
_entity_poly.pdbx_seq_one_letter_code
_entity_poly.pdbx_strand_id
1 'polypeptide(L)'
;MPFDRPGRRHPLAWAPQLDGLRAVAVAAVAWSHWAPQRQFGLPWASGVDLFFVLSGFLITDILLRLRDAPDVGRALRAFYIRRALRILPAFYLTLALTAWFNVPGVRATWPWHAAYLSNVTLFFHKSGVSHFWSLAVEEQFYFVWPWIILLVPRQWLARVCVGAVLLSPLVRVLTLGFGWSGLLIALPTGHFDSLGIGALLSVEASGFTPAWPPHTVRRLCTRVGVPLWLAGVALTVSGGSLPPVVWDTVFPFAQALTYAAIVSRAAAGFRGIVGRVLEARLMTGVGRISYGVYLVHLFVPGIVRTLLSAIGVATLSLRAWELQPLHALVTIGLGALSWQLMEGPINGLKRRFPYFPARNLELRPAIAASPRPQ
;
A
#
# COMPACT_ATOMS: atom_id res chain seq x y z
N MET A 1 -36.23 17.18 -18.61
CA MET A 1 -34.94 17.67 -18.11
C MET A 1 -34.13 16.51 -17.56
N PRO A 2 -33.09 16.01 -18.23
CA PRO A 2 -32.19 15.03 -17.65
C PRO A 2 -31.05 15.75 -16.92
N PHE A 3 -30.83 15.33 -15.68
CA PHE A 3 -29.77 15.76 -14.77
C PHE A 3 -28.39 15.76 -15.46
N ASP A 4 -27.80 16.94 -15.60
CA ASP A 4 -26.38 17.11 -15.85
C ASP A 4 -25.60 16.45 -14.71
N ARG A 5 -24.86 15.39 -15.03
CA ARG A 5 -23.93 14.74 -14.09
C ARG A 5 -22.61 15.52 -14.13
N PRO A 6 -22.18 16.14 -13.02
CA PRO A 6 -20.90 16.85 -13.00
C PRO A 6 -19.72 15.85 -13.00
N GLY A 7 -18.79 16.04 -13.93
CA GLY A 7 -17.40 15.59 -13.82
C GLY A 7 -17.11 14.10 -14.04
N ARG A 8 -17.19 13.63 -15.29
CA ARG A 8 -16.57 12.34 -15.68
C ARG A 8 -15.05 12.50 -15.69
N ARG A 9 -14.37 11.89 -14.70
CA ARG A 9 -12.91 11.90 -14.57
C ARG A 9 -12.22 11.30 -15.80
N HIS A 10 -11.25 12.05 -16.35
CA HIS A 10 -10.32 11.71 -17.44
C HIS A 10 -9.61 10.34 -17.31
N PRO A 11 -9.06 9.79 -18.41
CA PRO A 11 -8.39 8.48 -18.45
C PRO A 11 -7.23 8.41 -17.45
N LEU A 12 -7.29 7.49 -16.46
CA LEU A 12 -6.20 7.12 -15.53
C LEU A 12 -5.21 8.25 -15.22
N ALA A 13 -5.69 9.46 -14.91
CA ALA A 13 -4.81 10.62 -14.78
C ALA A 13 -3.81 10.32 -13.67
N TRP A 14 -2.53 10.28 -14.05
CA TRP A 14 -1.43 10.02 -13.13
C TRP A 14 -1.55 11.00 -11.96
N ALA A 15 -1.55 10.47 -10.73
CA ALA A 15 -1.70 11.23 -9.49
C ALA A 15 -0.35 11.24 -8.75
N PRO A 16 0.52 12.24 -8.99
CA PRO A 16 1.90 12.21 -8.52
C PRO A 16 1.99 12.15 -6.99
N GLN A 17 1.04 12.77 -6.29
CA GLN A 17 1.00 12.76 -4.83
C GLN A 17 0.78 11.36 -4.25
N LEU A 18 0.09 10.46 -4.96
CA LEU A 18 -0.06 9.07 -4.52
C LEU A 18 1.27 8.29 -4.67
N ASP A 19 2.09 8.62 -5.66
CA ASP A 19 3.46 8.12 -5.72
C ASP A 19 4.32 8.71 -4.60
N GLY A 20 4.17 10.01 -4.31
CA GLY A 20 4.80 10.63 -3.13
C GLY A 20 4.44 9.93 -1.82
N LEU A 21 3.17 9.55 -1.63
CA LEU A 21 2.76 8.77 -0.45
C LEU A 21 3.39 7.38 -0.41
N ARG A 22 3.63 6.73 -1.55
CA ARG A 22 4.40 5.46 -1.58
C ARG A 22 5.84 5.64 -1.15
N ALA A 23 6.46 6.78 -1.46
CA ALA A 23 7.80 7.10 -0.97
C ALA A 23 7.80 7.29 0.55
N VAL A 24 6.80 7.99 1.09
CA VAL A 24 6.61 8.13 2.55
C VAL A 24 6.42 6.75 3.19
N ALA A 25 5.58 5.90 2.60
CA ALA A 25 5.30 4.56 3.09
C ALA A 25 6.57 3.70 3.15
N VAL A 26 7.35 3.60 2.06
CA VAL A 26 8.58 2.79 2.05
C VAL A 26 9.65 3.35 2.98
N ALA A 27 9.75 4.68 3.10
CA ALA A 27 10.67 5.31 4.04
C ALA A 27 10.30 4.98 5.50
N ALA A 28 9.00 5.01 5.84
CA ALA A 28 8.52 4.62 7.17
C ALA A 28 8.79 3.14 7.46
N VAL A 29 8.58 2.24 6.49
CA VAL A 29 8.94 0.80 6.62
C VAL A 29 10.44 0.65 6.88
N ALA A 30 11.28 1.30 6.07
CA ALA A 30 12.72 1.19 6.22
C ALA A 30 13.19 1.70 7.58
N TRP A 31 12.67 2.86 8.01
CA TRP A 31 12.95 3.44 9.32
C TRP A 31 12.54 2.51 10.46
N SER A 32 11.35 1.90 10.40
CA SER A 32 10.86 1.00 11.45
C SER A 32 11.71 -0.27 11.61
N HIS A 33 12.53 -0.63 10.63
CA HIS A 33 13.41 -1.79 10.70
C HIS A 33 14.88 -1.42 11.00
N TRP A 34 15.33 -0.24 10.58
CA TRP A 34 16.72 0.18 10.77
C TRP A 34 16.95 0.99 12.04
N ALA A 35 15.93 1.73 12.50
CA ALA A 35 16.11 2.64 13.62
C ALA A 35 16.26 1.88 14.95
N PRO A 36 17.14 2.35 15.85
CA PRO A 36 17.16 1.87 17.23
C PRO A 36 15.79 2.10 17.89
N GLN A 37 14.97 1.05 17.99
CA GLN A 37 13.55 1.20 18.36
C GLN A 37 13.34 1.84 19.73
N ARG A 38 14.26 1.63 20.67
CA ARG A 38 14.20 2.24 22.01
C ARG A 38 14.44 3.75 22.02
N GLN A 39 15.11 4.30 21.00
CA GLN A 39 15.52 5.71 20.95
C GLN A 39 14.78 6.50 19.87
N PHE A 40 14.57 5.87 18.71
CA PHE A 40 14.05 6.50 17.50
C PHE A 40 12.95 5.67 16.83
N GLY A 41 12.42 4.65 17.52
CA GLY A 41 11.30 3.87 17.03
C GLY A 41 10.07 4.74 16.87
N LEU A 42 9.36 4.55 15.77
CA LEU A 42 8.07 5.18 15.51
C LEU A 42 7.01 4.08 15.47
N PRO A 43 6.66 3.44 16.61
CA PRO A 43 5.72 2.32 16.63
C PRO A 43 4.33 2.73 16.13
N TRP A 44 4.06 4.03 16.08
CA TRP A 44 2.85 4.63 15.52
C TRP A 44 2.89 4.91 14.01
N ALA A 45 3.98 4.62 13.29
CA ALA A 45 4.12 4.93 11.87
C ALA A 45 4.35 3.65 11.04
N SER A 46 3.27 2.89 10.80
CA SER A 46 3.29 1.69 9.97
C SER A 46 3.24 2.06 8.49
N GLY A 47 4.39 2.04 7.83
CA GLY A 47 4.45 2.25 6.38
C GLY A 47 3.71 1.16 5.58
N VAL A 48 3.62 -0.06 6.12
CA VAL A 48 2.91 -1.18 5.48
C VAL A 48 1.40 -0.92 5.43
N ASP A 49 0.80 -0.42 6.52
CA ASP A 49 -0.62 -0.11 6.52
C ASP A 49 -0.97 1.03 5.56
N LEU A 50 -0.08 2.02 5.40
CA LEU A 50 -0.25 3.05 4.36
C LEU A 50 -0.22 2.45 2.95
N PHE A 51 0.65 1.47 2.68
CA PHE A 51 0.62 0.71 1.43
C PHE A 51 -0.70 -0.03 1.25
N PHE A 52 -1.21 -0.69 2.29
CA PHE A 52 -2.50 -1.37 2.24
C PHE A 52 -3.67 -0.41 1.96
N VAL A 53 -3.73 0.77 2.59
CA VAL A 53 -4.76 1.77 2.26
C VAL A 53 -4.65 2.24 0.80
N LEU A 54 -3.44 2.53 0.33
CA LEU A 54 -3.19 2.92 -1.06
C LEU A 54 -3.63 1.82 -2.03
N SER A 55 -3.31 0.57 -1.73
CA SER A 55 -3.66 -0.61 -2.51
C SER A 55 -5.17 -0.81 -2.56
N GLY A 56 -5.86 -0.76 -1.41
CA GLY A 56 -7.31 -0.80 -1.34
C GLY A 56 -7.98 0.27 -2.20
N PHE A 57 -7.50 1.51 -2.11
CA PHE A 57 -8.04 2.64 -2.87
C PHE A 57 -7.83 2.51 -4.39
N LEU A 58 -6.59 2.28 -4.81
CA LEU A 58 -6.24 2.28 -6.23
C LEU A 58 -6.78 1.07 -6.97
N ILE A 59 -6.77 -0.10 -6.33
CA ILE A 59 -7.24 -1.33 -6.96
C ILE A 59 -8.74 -1.34 -7.07
N THR A 60 -9.43 -0.84 -6.05
CA THR A 60 -10.88 -0.66 -6.15
C THR A 60 -11.25 0.35 -7.23
N ASP A 61 -10.54 1.49 -7.35
CA ASP A 61 -10.84 2.48 -8.41
C ASP A 61 -10.67 1.89 -9.81
N ILE A 62 -9.60 1.11 -10.02
CA ILE A 62 -9.36 0.40 -11.28
C ILE A 62 -10.49 -0.62 -11.54
N LEU A 63 -10.82 -1.46 -10.56
CA LEU A 63 -11.83 -2.52 -10.72
C LEU A 63 -13.24 -1.96 -10.95
N LEU A 64 -13.60 -0.87 -10.28
CA LEU A 64 -14.89 -0.21 -10.49
C LEU A 64 -15.02 0.31 -11.92
N ARG A 65 -13.94 0.83 -12.52
CA ARG A 65 -13.92 1.22 -13.94
C ARG A 65 -13.93 0.02 -14.88
N LEU A 66 -13.23 -1.06 -14.53
CA LEU A 66 -13.21 -2.29 -15.32
C LEU A 66 -14.58 -2.94 -15.38
N ARG A 67 -15.39 -2.79 -14.34
CA ARG A 67 -16.78 -3.25 -14.31
C ARG A 67 -17.67 -2.59 -15.36
N ASP A 68 -17.33 -1.37 -15.79
CA ASP A 68 -18.01 -0.63 -16.86
C ASP A 68 -17.36 -0.86 -18.25
N ALA A 69 -16.37 -1.76 -18.35
CA ALA A 69 -15.71 -2.03 -19.62
C ALA A 69 -16.65 -2.81 -20.58
N PRO A 70 -16.58 -2.55 -21.89
CA PRO A 70 -17.36 -3.31 -22.89
C PRO A 70 -17.09 -4.82 -22.85
N ASP A 71 -15.86 -5.21 -22.52
CA ASP A 71 -15.43 -6.60 -22.34
C ASP A 71 -14.68 -6.70 -21.00
N VAL A 72 -15.43 -7.06 -19.96
CA VAL A 72 -14.91 -7.21 -18.59
C VAL A 72 -13.86 -8.32 -18.53
N GLY A 73 -14.03 -9.42 -19.28
CA GLY A 73 -13.11 -10.56 -19.26
C GLY A 73 -11.72 -10.18 -19.79
N ARG A 74 -11.65 -9.50 -20.93
CA ARG A 74 -10.40 -8.98 -21.48
C ARG A 74 -9.77 -7.93 -20.57
N ALA A 75 -10.58 -7.05 -19.99
CA ALA A 75 -10.09 -6.00 -19.12
C ALA A 75 -9.53 -6.56 -17.79
N LEU A 76 -10.16 -7.61 -17.24
CA LEU A 76 -9.67 -8.35 -16.08
C LEU A 76 -8.39 -9.13 -16.40
N ARG A 77 -8.28 -9.75 -17.58
CA ARG A 77 -7.01 -10.36 -18.02
C ARG A 77 -5.89 -9.32 -18.10
N ALA A 78 -6.17 -8.14 -18.65
CA ALA A 78 -5.20 -7.04 -18.69
C ALA A 78 -4.81 -6.58 -17.28
N PHE A 79 -5.74 -6.56 -16.32
CA PHE A 79 -5.45 -6.30 -14.90
C PHE A 79 -4.42 -7.27 -14.36
N TYR A 80 -4.69 -8.59 -14.37
CA TYR A 80 -3.76 -9.56 -13.82
C TYR A 80 -2.39 -9.54 -14.50
N ILE A 81 -2.34 -9.42 -15.83
CA ILE A 81 -1.07 -9.34 -16.56
C ILE A 81 -0.26 -8.10 -16.14
N ARG A 82 -0.89 -6.93 -16.06
CA ARG A 82 -0.17 -5.69 -15.69
C ARG A 82 0.32 -5.72 -14.25
N ARG A 83 -0.35 -6.44 -13.35
CA ARG A 83 0.10 -6.63 -11.97
C ARG A 83 1.22 -7.66 -11.90
N ALA A 84 1.08 -8.77 -12.62
CA ALA A 84 2.12 -9.78 -12.73
C ALA A 84 3.44 -9.17 -13.23
N LEU A 85 3.40 -8.38 -14.30
CA LEU A 85 4.57 -7.66 -14.83
C LEU A 85 5.17 -6.64 -13.86
N ARG A 86 4.40 -6.15 -12.89
CA ARG A 86 4.85 -5.17 -11.90
C ARG A 86 5.58 -5.81 -10.72
N ILE A 87 5.12 -6.98 -10.30
CA ILE A 87 5.40 -7.55 -8.97
C ILE A 87 6.25 -8.80 -9.09
N LEU A 88 5.86 -9.76 -9.94
CA LEU A 88 6.48 -11.08 -10.01
C LEU A 88 7.98 -11.04 -10.38
N PRO A 89 8.44 -10.27 -11.37
CA PRO A 89 9.85 -10.32 -11.77
C PRO A 89 10.80 -9.95 -10.62
N ALA A 90 10.55 -8.81 -9.98
CA ALA A 90 11.36 -8.37 -8.86
C ALA A 90 11.19 -9.26 -7.63
N PHE A 91 9.97 -9.74 -7.35
CA PHE A 91 9.75 -10.70 -6.26
C PHE A 91 10.58 -11.97 -6.43
N TYR A 92 10.42 -12.66 -7.57
CA TYR A 92 11.07 -13.94 -7.79
C TYR A 92 12.59 -13.80 -7.95
N LEU A 93 13.08 -12.69 -8.49
CA LEU A 93 14.51 -12.41 -8.49
C LEU A 93 15.03 -12.26 -7.05
N THR A 94 14.38 -11.46 -6.21
CA THR A 94 14.78 -11.32 -4.80
C THR A 94 14.69 -12.66 -4.05
N LEU A 95 13.64 -13.45 -4.28
CA LEU A 95 13.49 -14.77 -3.69
C LEU A 95 14.62 -15.72 -4.13
N ALA A 96 14.94 -15.74 -5.42
CA ALA A 96 16.02 -16.55 -5.96
C ALA A 96 17.39 -16.13 -5.40
N LEU A 97 17.68 -14.82 -5.33
CA LEU A 97 18.93 -14.31 -4.75
C LEU A 97 19.05 -14.63 -3.26
N THR A 98 17.97 -14.47 -2.50
CA THR A 98 17.97 -14.76 -1.06
C THR A 98 18.13 -16.26 -0.78
N ALA A 99 17.55 -17.12 -1.63
CA ALA A 99 17.83 -18.55 -1.61
C ALA A 99 19.29 -18.84 -2.02
N TRP A 100 19.81 -18.23 -3.09
CA TRP A 100 21.18 -18.43 -3.56
C TRP A 100 22.21 -18.10 -2.49
N PHE A 101 22.11 -16.91 -1.88
CA PHE A 101 23.00 -16.45 -0.79
C PHE A 101 22.70 -17.09 0.58
N ASN A 102 21.82 -18.10 0.63
CA ASN A 102 21.50 -18.86 1.83
C ASN A 102 21.06 -17.97 3.01
N VAL A 103 20.19 -16.99 2.74
CA VAL A 103 19.58 -16.18 3.80
C VAL A 103 18.84 -17.12 4.76
N PRO A 104 19.07 -17.02 6.08
CA PRO A 104 18.50 -17.96 7.05
C PRO A 104 16.99 -18.13 6.92
N GLY A 105 16.53 -19.38 6.92
CA GLY A 105 15.12 -19.74 6.82
C GLY A 105 14.54 -19.75 5.39
N VAL A 106 15.06 -18.94 4.45
CA VAL A 106 14.48 -18.80 3.10
C VAL A 106 14.43 -20.11 2.33
N ARG A 107 15.52 -20.90 2.33
CA ARG A 107 15.57 -22.17 1.57
C ARG A 107 14.58 -23.21 2.12
N ALA A 108 14.42 -23.26 3.44
CA ALA A 108 13.53 -24.21 4.10
C ALA A 108 12.05 -23.87 3.86
N THR A 109 11.70 -22.57 3.82
CA THR A 109 10.32 -22.10 3.62
C THR A 109 10.06 -21.57 2.21
N TRP A 110 10.96 -21.82 1.26
CA TRP A 110 10.90 -21.29 -0.11
C TRP A 110 9.56 -21.55 -0.82
N PRO A 111 8.92 -22.74 -0.71
CA PRO A 111 7.67 -23.01 -1.41
C PRO A 111 6.53 -22.11 -0.91
N TRP A 112 6.52 -21.83 0.39
CA TRP A 112 5.56 -20.90 1.00
C TRP A 112 5.73 -19.49 0.46
N HIS A 113 6.97 -19.03 0.31
CA HIS A 113 7.24 -17.71 -0.25
C HIS A 113 6.86 -17.63 -1.73
N ALA A 114 7.23 -18.63 -2.53
CA ALA A 114 6.90 -18.70 -3.95
C ALA A 114 5.39 -18.72 -4.22
N ALA A 115 4.62 -19.36 -3.34
CA ALA A 115 3.16 -19.43 -3.43
C ALA A 115 2.44 -18.19 -2.85
N TYR A 116 3.16 -17.14 -2.44
CA TYR A 116 2.58 -16.00 -1.71
C TYR A 116 1.79 -16.44 -0.46
N LEU A 117 2.37 -17.37 0.30
CA LEU A 117 1.87 -17.88 1.57
C LEU A 117 2.84 -17.59 2.74
N SER A 118 3.70 -16.58 2.58
CA SER A 118 4.67 -16.13 3.59
C SER A 118 4.00 -15.77 4.92
N ASN A 119 2.80 -15.20 4.88
CA ASN A 119 2.00 -14.91 6.07
C ASN A 119 1.49 -16.16 6.79
N VAL A 120 1.15 -17.21 6.03
CA VAL A 120 0.69 -18.49 6.59
C VAL A 120 1.85 -19.23 7.26
N THR A 121 3.02 -19.31 6.61
CA THR A 121 4.21 -19.91 7.25
C THR A 121 4.69 -19.09 8.45
N LEU A 122 4.56 -17.76 8.41
CA LEU A 122 4.84 -16.91 9.57
C LEU A 122 3.93 -17.29 10.75
N PHE A 123 2.63 -17.45 10.50
CA PHE A 123 1.65 -17.84 11.52
C PHE A 123 1.94 -19.21 12.13
N PHE A 124 2.17 -20.25 11.32
CA PHE A 124 2.34 -21.62 11.81
C PHE A 124 3.76 -21.96 12.27
N HIS A 125 4.79 -21.45 11.59
CA HIS A 125 6.18 -21.89 11.76
C HIS A 125 7.10 -20.79 12.28
N LYS A 126 6.59 -19.57 12.53
CA LYS A 126 7.38 -18.42 13.00
C LYS A 126 8.63 -18.16 12.13
N SER A 127 8.51 -18.37 10.82
CA SER A 127 9.63 -18.32 9.88
C SER A 127 10.28 -16.94 9.79
N GLY A 128 11.62 -16.89 9.80
CA GLY A 128 12.43 -15.66 9.97
C GLY A 128 12.51 -14.69 8.78
N VAL A 129 11.85 -14.95 7.65
CA VAL A 129 11.85 -14.04 6.49
C VAL A 129 10.62 -13.13 6.56
N SER A 130 10.73 -12.12 7.42
CA SER A 130 9.61 -11.48 8.07
C SER A 130 8.97 -10.31 7.32
N HIS A 131 9.33 -9.99 6.08
CA HIS A 131 8.66 -8.91 5.32
C HIS A 131 7.84 -9.42 4.13
N PHE A 132 8.10 -10.63 3.63
CA PHE A 132 7.30 -11.20 2.54
C PHE A 132 5.85 -11.49 2.93
N TRP A 133 5.49 -11.50 4.22
CA TRP A 133 4.11 -11.72 4.66
C TRP A 133 3.17 -10.60 4.19
N SER A 134 3.60 -9.34 4.19
CA SER A 134 2.70 -8.25 3.79
C SER A 134 2.50 -8.22 2.28
N LEU A 135 3.53 -8.63 1.51
CA LEU A 135 3.39 -8.86 0.06
C LEU A 135 2.42 -10.01 -0.24
N ALA A 136 2.47 -11.08 0.55
CA ALA A 136 1.50 -12.18 0.45
C ALA A 136 0.07 -11.70 0.73
N VAL A 137 -0.14 -10.88 1.77
CA VAL A 137 -1.46 -10.26 2.06
C VAL A 137 -1.94 -9.42 0.88
N GLU A 138 -1.07 -8.59 0.29
CA GLU A 138 -1.40 -7.81 -0.89
C GLU A 138 -1.78 -8.67 -2.09
N GLU A 139 -0.98 -9.66 -2.47
CA GLU A 139 -1.31 -10.54 -3.60
C GLU A 139 -2.59 -11.34 -3.38
N GLN A 140 -2.84 -11.82 -2.16
CA GLN A 140 -4.08 -12.49 -1.79
C GLN A 140 -5.29 -11.55 -1.97
N PHE A 141 -5.16 -10.28 -1.54
CA PHE A 141 -6.17 -9.26 -1.82
C PHE A 141 -6.34 -9.03 -3.32
N TYR A 142 -5.26 -9.00 -4.10
CA TYR A 142 -5.32 -8.77 -5.55
C TYR A 142 -5.94 -9.93 -6.32
N PHE A 143 -5.84 -11.14 -5.77
CA PHE A 143 -6.47 -12.32 -6.31
C PHE A 143 -7.98 -12.32 -6.03
N VAL A 144 -8.40 -12.06 -4.79
CA VAL A 144 -9.79 -12.19 -4.34
C VAL A 144 -10.65 -10.96 -4.66
N TRP A 145 -10.11 -9.74 -4.46
CA TRP A 145 -10.88 -8.49 -4.54
C TRP A 145 -11.53 -8.21 -5.92
N PRO A 146 -10.91 -8.54 -7.07
CA PRO A 146 -11.56 -8.40 -8.37
C PRO A 146 -12.91 -9.12 -8.46
N TRP A 147 -12.99 -10.35 -7.94
CA TRP A 147 -14.23 -11.13 -7.94
C TRP A 147 -15.30 -10.47 -7.08
N ILE A 148 -14.93 -9.95 -5.91
CA ILE A 148 -15.85 -9.21 -5.04
C ILE A 148 -16.42 -7.99 -5.78
N ILE A 149 -15.57 -7.14 -6.35
CA ILE A 149 -16.01 -5.90 -7.00
C ILE A 149 -16.87 -6.16 -8.26
N LEU A 150 -16.55 -7.22 -9.01
CA LEU A 150 -17.26 -7.54 -10.25
C LEU A 150 -18.60 -8.26 -9.99
N LEU A 151 -18.66 -9.17 -9.01
CA LEU A 151 -19.83 -10.00 -8.75
C LEU A 151 -20.84 -9.35 -7.79
N VAL A 152 -20.38 -8.60 -6.78
CA VAL A 152 -21.28 -7.97 -5.81
C VAL A 152 -22.08 -6.84 -6.46
N PRO A 153 -23.42 -6.76 -6.32
CA PRO A 153 -24.20 -5.66 -6.89
C PRO A 153 -23.77 -4.30 -6.31
N ARG A 154 -23.82 -3.24 -7.12
CA ARG A 154 -23.32 -1.90 -6.76
C ARG A 154 -23.84 -1.38 -5.43
N GLN A 155 -25.12 -1.63 -5.15
CA GLN A 155 -25.79 -1.21 -3.92
C GLN A 155 -25.26 -1.87 -2.64
N TRP A 156 -24.54 -3.00 -2.76
CA TRP A 156 -23.96 -3.74 -1.64
C TRP A 156 -22.47 -3.49 -1.45
N LEU A 157 -21.78 -2.89 -2.43
CA LEU A 157 -20.32 -2.68 -2.37
C LEU A 157 -19.89 -1.90 -1.13
N ALA A 158 -20.58 -0.81 -0.80
CA ALA A 158 -20.28 -0.03 0.39
C ALA A 158 -20.41 -0.85 1.69
N ARG A 159 -21.42 -1.73 1.77
CA ARG A 159 -21.63 -2.61 2.93
C ARG A 159 -20.57 -3.70 3.03
N VAL A 160 -20.17 -4.29 1.90
CA VAL A 160 -19.07 -5.27 1.85
C VAL A 160 -17.76 -4.63 2.30
N CYS A 161 -17.44 -3.43 1.81
CA CYS A 161 -16.26 -2.69 2.26
C CYS A 161 -16.31 -2.34 3.75
N VAL A 162 -17.47 -1.93 4.29
CA VAL A 162 -17.63 -1.73 5.74
C VAL A 162 -17.43 -3.03 6.52
N GLY A 163 -17.98 -4.15 6.05
CA GLY A 163 -17.74 -5.46 6.65
C GLY A 163 -16.25 -5.80 6.70
N ALA A 164 -15.52 -5.56 5.62
CA ALA A 164 -14.06 -5.74 5.58
C ALA A 164 -13.36 -4.81 6.59
N VAL A 165 -13.74 -3.53 6.65
CA VAL A 165 -13.18 -2.55 7.60
C VAL A 165 -13.35 -3.00 9.05
N LEU A 166 -14.53 -3.52 9.39
CA LEU A 166 -14.86 -3.95 10.75
C LEU A 166 -14.31 -5.34 11.09
N LEU A 167 -13.93 -6.16 10.10
CA LEU A 167 -13.45 -7.51 10.34
C LEU A 167 -12.10 -7.52 11.08
N SER A 168 -11.19 -6.62 10.71
CA SER A 168 -9.87 -6.53 11.34
C SER A 168 -9.90 -6.22 12.84
N PRO A 169 -10.59 -5.16 13.31
CA PRO A 169 -10.67 -4.92 14.75
C PRO A 169 -11.43 -6.03 15.48
N LEU A 170 -12.45 -6.64 14.86
CA LEU A 170 -13.11 -7.82 15.45
C LEU A 170 -12.12 -8.97 15.65
N VAL A 171 -11.36 -9.33 14.61
CA VAL A 171 -10.37 -10.40 14.66
C VAL A 171 -9.29 -10.12 15.72
N ARG A 172 -8.83 -8.88 15.86
CA ARG A 172 -7.86 -8.48 16.90
C ARG A 172 -8.43 -8.65 18.31
N VAL A 173 -9.68 -8.22 18.55
CA VAL A 173 -10.37 -8.43 19.83
C VAL A 173 -10.53 -9.91 20.16
N LEU A 174 -10.95 -10.72 19.19
CA LEU A 174 -11.10 -12.17 19.39
C LEU A 174 -9.73 -12.83 19.67
N THR A 175 -8.68 -12.39 18.96
CA THR A 175 -7.32 -12.91 19.17
C THR A 175 -6.84 -12.65 20.60
N LEU A 176 -7.07 -11.44 21.11
CA LEU A 176 -6.76 -11.09 22.50
C LEU A 176 -7.63 -11.85 23.51
N GLY A 177 -8.94 -11.89 23.28
CA GLY A 177 -9.90 -12.49 24.21
C GLY A 177 -9.74 -14.01 24.36
N PHE A 178 -9.35 -14.70 23.28
CA PHE A 178 -9.11 -16.15 23.28
C PHE A 178 -7.63 -16.54 23.44
N GLY A 179 -6.72 -15.56 23.62
CA GLY A 179 -5.29 -15.83 23.75
C GLY A 179 -4.65 -16.48 22.52
N TRP A 180 -5.23 -16.25 21.33
CA TRP A 180 -4.66 -16.77 20.09
C TRP A 180 -3.34 -16.09 19.76
N SER A 181 -2.52 -16.74 18.94
CA SER A 181 -1.23 -16.18 18.55
C SER A 181 -1.41 -14.80 17.91
N GLY A 182 -0.69 -13.80 18.42
CA GLY A 182 -0.65 -12.46 17.83
C GLY A 182 -0.23 -12.45 16.36
N LEU A 183 0.41 -13.53 15.87
CA LEU A 183 0.74 -13.71 14.46
C LEU A 183 -0.48 -13.89 13.55
N LEU A 184 -1.68 -14.13 14.11
CA LEU A 184 -2.92 -14.18 13.35
C LEU A 184 -3.18 -12.85 12.61
N ILE A 185 -2.66 -11.74 13.14
CA ILE A 185 -2.75 -10.43 12.50
C ILE A 185 -2.00 -10.39 11.15
N ALA A 186 -1.02 -11.26 10.91
CA ALA A 186 -0.31 -11.33 9.65
C ALA A 186 -1.17 -11.91 8.50
N LEU A 187 -2.31 -12.53 8.81
CA LEU A 187 -3.29 -12.97 7.81
C LEU A 187 -4.06 -11.77 7.23
N PRO A 188 -4.66 -11.88 6.03
CA PRO A 188 -5.38 -10.76 5.41
C PRO A 188 -6.47 -10.16 6.30
N THR A 189 -7.11 -10.98 7.12
CA THR A 189 -8.15 -10.58 8.06
C THR A 189 -7.67 -9.56 9.08
N GLY A 190 -6.38 -9.57 9.45
CA GLY A 190 -5.79 -8.60 10.38
C GLY A 190 -5.49 -7.23 9.77
N HIS A 191 -5.67 -7.05 8.46
CA HIS A 191 -5.37 -5.80 7.74
C HIS A 191 -6.51 -5.35 6.79
N PHE A 192 -7.68 -5.98 6.86
CA PHE A 192 -8.85 -5.54 6.10
C PHE A 192 -9.44 -4.20 6.56
N ASP A 193 -9.07 -3.69 7.74
CA ASP A 193 -9.29 -2.30 8.09
C ASP A 193 -8.57 -1.36 7.11
N SER A 194 -7.26 -1.56 6.90
CA SER A 194 -6.44 -0.76 5.98
C SER A 194 -6.86 -0.96 4.52
N LEU A 195 -6.94 -2.20 4.04
CA LEU A 195 -7.36 -2.50 2.66
C LEU A 195 -8.81 -2.07 2.39
N GLY A 196 -9.70 -2.36 3.34
CA GLY A 196 -11.14 -2.08 3.24
C GLY A 196 -11.45 -0.59 3.29
N ILE A 197 -10.76 0.21 4.12
CA ILE A 197 -11.04 1.65 4.20
C ILE A 197 -10.58 2.37 2.92
N GLY A 198 -9.44 1.95 2.36
CA GLY A 198 -9.00 2.41 1.04
C GLY A 198 -10.04 2.08 -0.04
N ALA A 199 -10.53 0.84 -0.06
CA ALA A 199 -11.57 0.42 -1.00
C ALA A 199 -12.88 1.22 -0.81
N LEU A 200 -13.28 1.45 0.44
CA LEU A 200 -14.50 2.18 0.78
C LEU A 200 -14.43 3.64 0.29
N LEU A 201 -13.27 4.30 0.40
CA LEU A 201 -13.05 5.64 -0.16
C LEU A 201 -13.24 5.67 -1.69
N SER A 202 -12.81 4.61 -2.38
CA SER A 202 -12.98 4.51 -3.84
C SER A 202 -14.44 4.27 -4.24
N VAL A 203 -15.17 3.43 -3.48
CA VAL A 203 -16.61 3.19 -3.66
C VAL A 203 -17.40 4.48 -3.43
N GLU A 204 -17.10 5.23 -2.37
CA GLU A 204 -17.68 6.55 -2.10
C GLU A 204 -17.39 7.54 -3.23
N ALA A 205 -16.13 7.63 -3.68
CA ALA A 205 -15.74 8.54 -4.75
C ALA A 205 -16.40 8.20 -6.11
N SER A 206 -16.83 6.95 -6.28
CA SER A 206 -17.55 6.48 -7.47
C SER A 206 -19.07 6.66 -7.38
N GLY A 207 -19.59 7.17 -6.25
CA GLY A 207 -21.02 7.37 -6.03
C GLY A 207 -21.81 6.09 -5.77
N PHE A 208 -21.14 4.98 -5.42
CA PHE A 208 -21.78 3.70 -5.15
C PHE A 208 -22.14 3.53 -3.66
N THR A 209 -22.53 4.63 -3.02
CA THR A 209 -23.04 4.69 -1.64
C THR A 209 -24.50 5.16 -1.67
N PRO A 210 -25.48 4.25 -1.84
CA PRO A 210 -26.85 4.62 -2.22
C PRO A 210 -27.62 5.45 -1.17
N ALA A 211 -27.15 5.49 0.08
CA ALA A 211 -27.86 6.09 1.20
C ALA A 211 -27.00 7.01 2.07
N TRP A 212 -25.73 7.22 1.74
CA TRP A 212 -24.83 8.02 2.58
C TRP A 212 -24.57 9.38 1.92
N PRO A 213 -24.48 10.47 2.71
CA PRO A 213 -24.06 11.75 2.19
C PRO A 213 -22.69 11.66 1.50
N PRO A 214 -22.44 12.42 0.43
CA PRO A 214 -21.12 12.46 -0.20
C PRO A 214 -20.03 12.83 0.81
N HIS A 215 -18.87 12.17 0.69
CA HIS A 215 -17.70 12.41 1.55
C HIS A 215 -17.88 12.03 3.02
N THR A 216 -18.87 11.22 3.37
CA THR A 216 -19.08 10.71 4.74
C THR A 216 -17.85 9.95 5.26
N VAL A 217 -17.31 9.03 4.47
CA VAL A 217 -16.15 8.20 4.84
C VAL A 217 -14.93 9.08 5.02
N ARG A 218 -14.67 10.00 4.08
CA ARG A 218 -13.60 11.00 4.21
C ARG A 218 -13.75 11.84 5.48
N ARG A 219 -14.95 12.31 5.78
CA ARG A 219 -15.23 13.12 6.99
C ARG A 219 -14.99 12.33 8.25
N LEU A 220 -15.44 11.07 8.32
CA LEU A 220 -15.20 10.17 9.45
C LEU A 220 -13.70 9.94 9.67
N CYS A 221 -12.98 9.58 8.60
CA CYS A 221 -11.53 9.37 8.66
C CYS A 221 -10.80 10.62 9.18
N THR A 222 -11.22 11.81 8.75
CA THR A 222 -10.60 13.08 9.14
C THR A 222 -10.98 13.52 10.55
N ARG A 223 -12.25 13.40 10.93
CA ARG A 223 -12.79 13.95 12.19
C ARG A 223 -12.67 12.97 13.36
N VAL A 224 -12.57 11.67 13.10
CA VAL A 224 -12.47 10.63 14.13
C VAL A 224 -11.12 9.94 14.06
N GLY A 225 -10.72 9.45 12.88
CA GLY A 225 -9.45 8.74 12.70
C GLY A 225 -8.24 9.57 13.13
N VAL A 226 -8.09 10.76 12.56
CA VAL A 226 -6.93 11.64 12.83
C VAL A 226 -6.82 12.03 14.31
N PRO A 227 -7.87 12.57 14.98
CA PRO A 227 -7.74 12.93 16.39
C PRO A 227 -7.51 11.72 17.30
N LEU A 228 -8.15 10.59 17.02
CA LEU A 228 -7.99 9.37 17.83
C LEU A 228 -6.57 8.81 17.73
N TRP A 229 -6.00 8.77 16.52
CA TRP A 229 -4.62 8.36 16.33
C TRP A 229 -3.64 9.34 16.97
N LEU A 230 -3.82 10.66 16.78
CA LEU A 230 -2.98 11.67 17.40
C LEU A 230 -3.04 11.64 18.94
N ALA A 231 -4.21 11.37 19.53
CA ALA A 231 -4.35 11.21 20.96
C ALA A 231 -3.57 10.00 21.48
N GLY A 232 -3.63 8.86 20.77
CA GLY A 232 -2.82 7.69 21.10
C GLY A 232 -1.31 7.96 20.98
N VAL A 233 -0.88 8.65 19.93
CA VAL A 233 0.52 9.08 19.75
C VAL A 233 0.93 9.99 20.92
N ALA A 234 0.16 11.03 21.21
CA ALA A 234 0.46 11.98 22.28
C ALA A 234 0.59 11.28 23.64
N LEU A 235 -0.29 10.33 23.96
CA LEU A 235 -0.22 9.56 25.19
C LEU A 235 1.05 8.70 25.26
N THR A 236 1.44 8.05 24.17
CA THR A 236 2.64 7.20 24.14
C THR A 236 3.93 8.02 24.22
N VAL A 237 3.96 9.20 23.59
CA VAL A 237 5.09 10.13 23.61
C VAL A 237 5.25 10.79 24.98
N SER A 238 4.16 11.03 25.72
CA SER A 238 4.21 11.55 27.09
C SER A 238 4.60 10.50 28.15
N GLY A 239 4.94 9.28 27.74
CA GLY A 239 5.29 8.18 28.65
C GLY A 239 4.10 7.40 29.21
N GLY A 240 2.89 7.69 28.75
CA GLY A 240 1.70 6.92 29.08
C GLY A 240 1.69 5.56 28.37
N SER A 241 1.08 4.56 29.02
CA SER A 241 0.86 3.24 28.44
C SER A 241 -0.58 3.07 27.96
N LEU A 242 -0.77 2.46 26.79
CA LEU A 242 -2.08 2.06 26.31
C LEU A 242 -2.39 0.62 26.78
N PRO A 243 -3.62 0.33 27.24
CA PRO A 243 -4.03 -1.05 27.50
C PRO A 243 -3.87 -1.93 26.24
N PRO A 244 -3.59 -3.24 26.36
CA PRO A 244 -3.35 -4.12 25.20
C PRO A 244 -4.45 -4.05 24.13
N VAL A 245 -5.72 -4.07 24.54
CA VAL A 245 -6.85 -3.94 23.61
C VAL A 245 -6.84 -2.62 22.84
N VAL A 246 -6.41 -1.52 23.47
CA VAL A 246 -6.32 -0.22 22.80
C VAL A 246 -5.12 -0.20 21.86
N TRP A 247 -3.97 -0.70 22.31
CA TRP A 247 -2.73 -0.76 21.53
C TRP A 247 -2.82 -1.67 20.31
N ASP A 248 -3.41 -2.86 20.45
CA ASP A 248 -3.44 -3.87 19.40
C ASP A 248 -4.67 -3.75 18.49
N THR A 249 -5.74 -3.06 18.94
CA THR A 249 -7.00 -2.95 18.16
C THR A 249 -7.35 -1.51 17.78
N VAL A 250 -7.58 -0.65 18.77
CA VAL A 250 -8.13 0.70 18.53
C VAL A 250 -7.09 1.59 17.84
N PHE A 251 -5.84 1.51 18.28
CA PHE A 251 -4.76 2.34 17.78
C PHE A 251 -4.40 2.07 16.31
N PRO A 252 -4.22 0.80 15.86
CA PRO A 252 -3.96 0.51 14.45
C PRO A 252 -5.20 0.76 13.58
N PHE A 253 -6.41 0.58 14.11
CA PHE A 253 -7.63 0.97 13.41
C PHE A 253 -7.71 2.49 13.18
N ALA A 254 -7.42 3.29 14.21
CA ALA A 254 -7.35 4.75 14.11
C ALA A 254 -6.26 5.21 13.12
N GLN A 255 -5.13 4.51 13.09
CA GLN A 255 -4.07 4.71 12.12
C GLN A 255 -4.55 4.43 10.69
N ALA A 256 -5.24 3.32 10.44
CA ALA A 256 -5.82 3.00 9.13
C ALA A 256 -6.79 4.09 8.65
N LEU A 257 -7.66 4.58 9.54
CA LEU A 257 -8.54 5.72 9.24
C LEU A 257 -7.77 7.00 8.93
N THR A 258 -6.69 7.27 9.67
CA THR A 258 -5.80 8.42 9.44
C THR A 258 -5.13 8.34 8.07
N TYR A 259 -4.59 7.17 7.71
CA TYR A 259 -4.01 6.94 6.38
C TYR A 259 -5.07 7.07 5.29
N ALA A 260 -6.29 6.62 5.50
CA ALA A 260 -7.41 6.89 4.59
C ALA A 260 -7.68 8.39 4.41
N ALA A 261 -7.65 9.19 5.47
CA ALA A 261 -7.79 10.64 5.36
C ALA A 261 -6.67 11.26 4.52
N ILE A 262 -5.42 10.82 4.72
CA ILE A 262 -4.25 11.28 3.97
C ILE A 262 -4.34 10.87 2.49
N VAL A 263 -4.68 9.61 2.20
CA VAL A 263 -4.84 9.10 0.83
C VAL A 263 -5.98 9.83 0.11
N SER A 264 -7.12 10.01 0.78
CA SER A 264 -8.25 10.79 0.24
C SER A 264 -7.84 12.22 -0.08
N ARG A 265 -7.05 12.86 0.78
CA ARG A 265 -6.57 14.22 0.56
C ARG A 265 -5.55 14.31 -0.56
N ALA A 266 -4.62 13.37 -0.67
CA ALA A 266 -3.64 13.29 -1.76
C ALA A 266 -4.31 13.01 -3.11
N ALA A 267 -5.32 12.14 -3.14
CA ALA A 267 -6.12 11.90 -4.35
C ALA A 267 -6.88 13.15 -4.81
N ALA A 268 -7.24 14.05 -3.89
CA ALA A 268 -7.85 15.34 -4.18
C ALA A 268 -6.83 16.47 -4.45
N GLY A 269 -5.53 16.22 -4.27
CA GLY A 269 -4.46 17.20 -4.37
C GLY A 269 -4.28 18.03 -3.09
N PHE A 270 -3.26 17.69 -2.30
CA PHE A 270 -2.64 18.61 -1.34
C PHE A 270 -2.15 19.86 -2.07
N ARG A 271 -2.36 21.01 -1.44
CA ARG A 271 -1.87 22.32 -1.92
C ARG A 271 -0.68 22.78 -1.05
N GLY A 272 0.01 23.83 -1.48
CA GLY A 272 1.08 24.46 -0.71
C GLY A 272 2.34 23.59 -0.58
N ILE A 273 3.04 23.71 0.54
CA ILE A 273 4.33 23.01 0.78
C ILE A 273 4.15 21.50 0.73
N VAL A 274 3.11 20.95 1.38
CA VAL A 274 2.87 19.50 1.42
C VAL A 274 2.68 18.94 0.01
N GLY A 275 1.88 19.62 -0.83
CA GLY A 275 1.71 19.23 -2.24
C GLY A 275 3.04 19.25 -2.99
N ARG A 276 3.80 20.35 -2.89
CA ARG A 276 5.11 20.48 -3.56
C ARG A 276 6.11 19.41 -3.13
N VAL A 277 6.13 19.03 -1.85
CA VAL A 277 7.02 17.97 -1.33
C VAL A 277 6.61 16.62 -1.91
N LEU A 278 5.33 16.25 -1.85
CA LEU A 278 4.85 14.97 -2.37
C LEU A 278 5.02 14.84 -3.89
N GLU A 279 4.93 15.95 -4.62
CA GLU A 279 5.11 16.01 -6.08
C GLU A 279 6.58 16.18 -6.49
N ALA A 280 7.49 16.40 -5.54
CA ALA A 280 8.91 16.55 -5.84
C ALA A 280 9.43 15.34 -6.62
N ARG A 281 10.33 15.59 -7.56
CA ARG A 281 10.89 14.54 -8.44
C ARG A 281 11.52 13.39 -7.65
N LEU A 282 12.15 13.68 -6.52
CA LEU A 282 12.71 12.65 -5.64
C LEU A 282 11.61 11.79 -5.01
N MET A 283 10.54 12.40 -4.49
CA MET A 283 9.44 11.67 -3.85
C MET A 283 8.68 10.81 -4.86
N THR A 284 8.31 11.38 -6.01
CA THR A 284 7.63 10.62 -7.07
C THR A 284 8.54 9.54 -7.67
N GLY A 285 9.85 9.81 -7.79
CA GLY A 285 10.86 8.87 -8.24
C GLY A 285 11.02 7.67 -7.30
N VAL A 286 11.22 7.92 -6.00
CA VAL A 286 11.27 6.87 -4.97
C VAL A 286 9.94 6.12 -4.90
N GLY A 287 8.82 6.83 -4.98
CA GLY A 287 7.47 6.24 -5.03
C GLY A 287 7.30 5.24 -6.17
N ARG A 288 7.85 5.56 -7.35
CA ARG A 288 7.84 4.68 -8.52
C ARG A 288 8.65 3.39 -8.31
N ILE A 289 9.78 3.46 -7.62
CA ILE A 289 10.65 2.30 -7.34
C ILE A 289 10.40 1.67 -5.96
N SER A 290 9.39 2.16 -5.23
CA SER A 290 9.09 1.77 -3.84
C SER A 290 8.98 0.27 -3.62
N TYR A 291 8.45 -0.46 -4.60
CA TYR A 291 8.37 -1.92 -4.57
C TYR A 291 9.76 -2.59 -4.50
N GLY A 292 10.69 -2.20 -5.38
CA GLY A 292 12.06 -2.70 -5.36
C GLY A 292 12.81 -2.32 -4.08
N VAL A 293 12.64 -1.07 -3.64
CA VAL A 293 13.20 -0.57 -2.36
C VAL A 293 12.68 -1.42 -1.19
N TYR A 294 11.37 -1.69 -1.15
CA TYR A 294 10.75 -2.53 -0.14
C TYR A 294 11.28 -3.97 -0.18
N LEU A 295 11.53 -4.55 -1.35
CA LEU A 295 12.04 -5.92 -1.41
C LEU A 295 13.42 -6.07 -0.77
N VAL A 296 14.31 -5.09 -0.95
CA VAL A 296 15.72 -5.21 -0.53
C VAL A 296 16.03 -4.64 0.86
N HIS A 297 15.18 -3.77 1.42
CA HIS A 297 15.51 -2.96 2.61
C HIS A 297 16.00 -3.75 3.83
N LEU A 298 15.49 -4.97 4.07
CA LEU A 298 15.93 -5.79 5.20
C LEU A 298 17.32 -6.40 5.01
N PHE A 299 17.78 -6.57 3.78
CA PHE A 299 19.10 -7.15 3.50
C PHE A 299 20.21 -6.10 3.54
N VAL A 300 19.87 -4.82 3.33
CA VAL A 300 20.84 -3.73 3.20
C VAL A 300 21.72 -3.53 4.43
N PRO A 301 21.24 -3.58 5.69
CA PRO A 301 22.13 -3.47 6.84
C PRO A 301 23.23 -4.55 6.89
N GLY A 302 22.90 -5.79 6.48
CA GLY A 302 23.88 -6.89 6.39
C GLY A 302 24.90 -6.67 5.27
N ILE A 303 24.43 -6.18 4.11
CA ILE A 303 25.29 -5.83 2.97
C ILE A 303 26.25 -4.70 3.35
N VAL A 304 25.73 -3.61 3.93
CA VAL A 304 26.54 -2.45 4.35
C VAL A 304 27.59 -2.86 5.38
N ARG A 305 27.22 -3.64 6.40
CA ARG A 305 28.20 -4.16 7.37
C ARG A 305 29.32 -4.97 6.71
N THR A 306 28.98 -5.82 5.75
CA THR A 306 29.96 -6.66 5.03
C THR A 306 30.90 -5.78 4.20
N LEU A 307 30.36 -4.79 3.49
CA LEU A 307 31.16 -3.84 2.70
C LEU A 307 32.11 -3.01 3.58
N LEU A 308 31.62 -2.46 4.69
CA LEU A 308 32.45 -1.70 5.64
C LEU A 308 33.57 -2.57 6.24
N SER A 309 33.30 -3.86 6.46
CA SER A 309 34.31 -4.81 6.95
C SER A 309 35.38 -5.07 5.90
N ALA A 310 34.99 -5.24 4.64
CA ALA A 310 35.91 -5.50 3.54
C ALA A 310 36.88 -4.34 3.27
N ILE A 311 36.45 -3.09 3.50
CA ILE A 311 37.31 -1.90 3.34
C ILE A 311 38.07 -1.50 4.63
N GLY A 312 38.01 -2.33 5.68
CA GLY A 312 38.73 -2.09 6.94
C GLY A 312 38.15 -0.98 7.84
N VAL A 313 36.93 -0.51 7.55
CA VAL A 313 36.27 0.62 8.24
C VAL A 313 35.26 0.12 9.30
N ALA A 314 34.97 -1.18 9.36
CA ALA A 314 34.05 -1.76 10.34
C ALA A 314 34.49 -1.61 11.81
N THR A 315 35.75 -1.23 12.05
CA THR A 315 36.28 -0.92 13.38
C THR A 315 35.89 0.48 13.87
N LEU A 316 35.38 1.36 12.99
CA LEU A 316 34.77 2.62 13.42
C LEU A 316 33.54 2.28 14.26
N SER A 317 33.50 2.78 15.49
CA SER A 317 32.39 2.61 16.43
C SER A 317 31.18 3.48 16.03
N LEU A 318 30.68 3.29 14.81
CA LEU A 318 29.52 4.02 14.32
C LEU A 318 28.27 3.52 15.05
N ARG A 319 27.49 4.46 15.57
CA ARG A 319 26.19 4.17 16.17
C ARG A 319 25.23 3.73 15.08
N ALA A 320 24.28 2.85 15.41
CA ALA A 320 23.32 2.32 14.44
C ALA A 320 22.51 3.41 13.69
N TRP A 321 22.28 4.57 14.32
CA TRP A 321 21.61 5.71 13.67
C TRP A 321 22.48 6.45 12.64
N GLU A 322 23.80 6.46 12.82
CA GLU A 322 24.76 7.12 11.90
C GLU A 322 24.83 6.37 10.56
N LEU A 323 24.52 5.08 10.54
CA LEU A 323 24.49 4.24 9.33
C LEU A 323 23.18 4.36 8.55
N GLN A 324 22.12 4.95 9.11
CA GLN A 324 20.81 5.00 8.44
C GLN A 324 20.80 5.76 7.12
N PRO A 325 21.48 6.93 6.96
CA PRO A 325 21.57 7.59 5.67
C PRO A 325 22.24 6.70 4.62
N LEU A 326 23.29 5.96 5.00
CA LEU A 326 23.95 5.02 4.12
C LEU A 326 23.03 3.85 3.75
N HIS A 327 22.29 3.27 4.70
CA HIS A 327 21.28 2.25 4.42
C HIS A 327 20.22 2.78 3.45
N ALA A 328 19.73 4.00 3.65
CA ALA A 328 18.75 4.62 2.76
C ALA A 328 19.29 4.79 1.34
N LEU A 329 20.51 5.33 1.20
CA LEU A 329 21.17 5.52 -0.10
C LEU A 329 21.39 4.20 -0.83
N VAL A 330 21.91 3.18 -0.15
CA VAL A 330 22.14 1.84 -0.74
C VAL A 330 20.81 1.19 -1.13
N THR A 331 19.77 1.29 -0.28
CA THR A 331 18.45 0.72 -0.57
C THR A 331 17.79 1.38 -1.78
N ILE A 332 17.81 2.72 -1.84
CA ILE A 332 17.29 3.48 -2.99
C ILE A 332 18.10 3.17 -4.24
N GLY A 333 19.42 3.07 -4.13
CA GLY A 333 20.33 2.73 -5.22
C GLY A 333 20.04 1.33 -5.80
N LEU A 334 19.91 0.31 -4.95
CA LEU A 334 19.56 -1.05 -5.36
C LEU A 334 18.15 -1.12 -5.96
N GLY A 335 17.18 -0.41 -5.39
CA GLY A 335 15.83 -0.30 -5.95
C GLY A 335 15.82 0.39 -7.32
N ALA A 336 16.63 1.43 -7.50
CA ALA A 336 16.79 2.13 -8.77
C ALA A 336 17.49 1.25 -9.81
N LEU A 337 18.49 0.48 -9.41
CA LEU A 337 19.19 -0.48 -10.27
C LEU A 337 18.25 -1.59 -10.73
N SER A 338 17.49 -2.19 -9.81
CA SER A 338 16.42 -3.15 -10.12
C SER A 338 15.43 -2.56 -11.13
N TRP A 339 15.05 -1.30 -10.93
CA TRP A 339 14.15 -0.61 -11.83
C TRP A 339 14.74 -0.42 -13.23
N GLN A 340 15.98 0.03 -13.35
CA GLN A 340 16.59 0.31 -14.65
C GLN A 340 16.88 -0.97 -15.43
N LEU A 341 17.41 -1.99 -14.78
CA LEU A 341 17.85 -3.22 -15.44
C LEU A 341 16.71 -4.18 -15.75
N MET A 342 15.65 -4.21 -14.92
CA MET A 342 14.62 -5.25 -14.99
C MET A 342 13.20 -4.70 -14.93
N GLU A 343 12.80 -4.03 -13.85
CA GLU A 343 11.38 -3.69 -13.66
C GLU A 343 10.88 -2.71 -14.73
N GLY A 344 11.70 -1.73 -15.12
CA GLY A 344 11.37 -0.71 -16.11
C GLY A 344 11.08 -1.33 -17.49
N PRO A 345 12.02 -2.10 -18.08
CA PRO A 345 11.80 -2.82 -19.33
C PRO A 345 10.56 -3.72 -19.31
N ILE A 346 10.39 -4.52 -18.24
CA ILE A 346 9.26 -5.45 -18.12
C ILE A 346 7.93 -4.70 -17.94
N ASN A 347 7.91 -3.62 -17.14
CA ASN A 347 6.75 -2.75 -17.00
C ASN A 347 6.37 -2.07 -18.32
N GLY A 348 7.31 -1.85 -19.25
CA GLY A 348 7.06 -1.36 -20.59
C GLY A 348 6.11 -2.26 -21.40
N LEU A 349 6.12 -3.57 -21.14
CA LEU A 349 5.25 -4.55 -21.80
C LEU A 349 3.76 -4.32 -21.51
N LYS A 350 3.41 -3.58 -20.46
CA LYS A 350 2.01 -3.20 -20.14
C LYS A 350 1.31 -2.47 -21.27
N ARG A 351 2.05 -1.81 -22.17
CA ARG A 351 1.51 -1.15 -23.37
C ARG A 351 0.77 -2.13 -24.29
N ARG A 352 1.16 -3.42 -24.29
CA ARG A 352 0.51 -4.49 -25.06
C ARG A 352 -0.81 -4.96 -24.44
N PHE A 353 -1.09 -4.58 -23.20
CA PHE A 353 -2.27 -4.98 -22.44
C PHE A 353 -2.99 -3.74 -21.88
N PRO A 354 -3.57 -2.87 -22.73
CA PRO A 354 -4.33 -1.73 -22.25
C PRO A 354 -5.64 -2.18 -21.59
N TYR A 355 -6.06 -1.46 -20.55
CA TYR A 355 -7.35 -1.72 -19.88
C TYR A 355 -8.54 -1.44 -20.78
N PHE A 356 -8.44 -0.43 -21.64
CA PHE A 356 -9.48 -0.02 -22.58
C PHE A 356 -8.88 0.08 -24.00
N PRO A 357 -9.57 -0.38 -25.05
CA PRO A 357 -9.12 -0.23 -26.42
C PRO A 357 -8.91 1.24 -26.78
N ALA A 358 -7.86 1.55 -27.56
CA ALA A 358 -7.52 2.92 -27.98
C ALA A 358 -8.67 3.66 -28.68
N ARG A 359 -9.59 2.93 -29.31
CA ARG A 359 -10.72 3.45 -30.10
C ARG A 359 -11.80 4.18 -29.30
N ASN A 360 -11.75 4.17 -27.96
CA ASN A 360 -12.71 4.88 -27.10
C ASN A 360 -12.24 6.27 -26.63
N LEU A 361 -11.09 6.75 -27.12
CA LEU A 361 -10.61 8.12 -26.83
C LEU A 361 -11.06 9.16 -27.86
N GLU A 362 -11.55 8.76 -29.04
CA GLU A 362 -11.76 9.68 -30.19
C GLU A 362 -13.21 9.86 -30.66
N LEU A 363 -14.23 9.38 -29.95
CA LEU A 363 -15.62 9.58 -30.38
C LEU A 363 -16.52 10.07 -29.24
N ARG A 364 -16.37 11.36 -28.91
CA ARG A 364 -17.52 12.26 -28.64
C ARG A 364 -17.19 13.65 -29.20
N PRO A 365 -17.89 14.11 -30.26
CA PRO A 365 -17.64 15.42 -30.85
C PRO A 365 -17.89 16.52 -29.83
N ALA A 366 -17.03 17.54 -29.90
CA ALA A 366 -17.16 18.80 -29.21
C ALA A 366 -18.55 19.39 -29.50
N ILE A 367 -19.41 19.49 -28.49
CA ILE A 367 -20.60 20.32 -28.60
C ILE A 367 -20.12 21.76 -28.48
N ALA A 368 -20.16 22.41 -29.65
CA ALA A 368 -20.20 23.83 -29.92
C ALA A 368 -20.24 24.74 -28.69
N ALA A 369 -19.25 25.62 -28.63
CA ALA A 369 -19.39 26.92 -27.98
C ALA A 369 -20.64 27.61 -28.53
N SER A 370 -21.48 28.14 -27.65
CA SER A 370 -22.35 29.27 -28.00
C SER A 370 -22.05 30.45 -27.08
N PRO A 371 -22.27 31.68 -27.56
CA PRO A 371 -21.57 32.87 -27.12
C PRO A 371 -22.18 33.47 -25.85
N ARG A 372 -21.34 34.14 -25.06
CA ARG A 372 -21.76 34.95 -23.91
C ARG A 372 -22.67 36.09 -24.39
N PRO A 373 -23.81 36.37 -23.73
CA PRO A 373 -24.45 37.67 -23.85
C PRO A 373 -23.63 38.74 -23.11
N GLN A 374 -23.74 39.96 -23.62
CA GLN A 374 -23.02 41.18 -23.25
C GLN A 374 -23.23 41.59 -21.78
#